data_AF-A0A853LN12-F1
#
_entry.id   AF-A0A853LN12-F1
#
_cell.length_a   1.000
_cell.length_b   1.000
_cell.length_c   1.000
_cell.angle_alpha   90.00
_cell.angle_beta   90.00
_cell.angle_gamma   90.00
#
_symmetry.space_group_name_H-M   'P 1'
#
loop_
_entity.id
_entity.type
_entity.pdbx_description
1 polymer ?
#
loop_
_entity_poly.entity_id
_entity_poly.type
_entity_poly.pdbx_seq_one_letter_code
_entity_poly.pdbx_strand_id
1 'polypeptide(L)'
;MLDLADGRLDVAVDEGPHRGDQHVLFVVHLAIGLLTRWWRPASPGFAALAIATGCWWRPASPGFAALAIATGCWWRPASPGFTALAIATGCWWRPASPGFAALAIATGCWWRPASPGFAALAIATGCWWRPASPGFAALAIATGCWWRPASPGFAALAIATGCWWRPASPGFTALAIATG
;
A
#
# COMPACT_ATOMS: atom_id res chain seq x y z
N MET A 1 -4.59 17.49 -21.42
CA MET A 1 -3.67 17.57 -22.58
C MET A 1 -3.30 16.14 -22.94
N LEU A 2 -3.66 15.68 -24.15
CA LEU A 2 -3.43 14.31 -24.62
C LEU A 2 -2.02 14.23 -25.24
N ASP A 3 -1.12 13.42 -24.67
CA ASP A 3 0.18 13.13 -25.28
C ASP A 3 0.25 11.63 -25.60
N LEU A 4 0.24 11.31 -26.89
CA LEU A 4 0.07 9.96 -27.43
C LEU A 4 1.42 9.35 -27.86
N ALA A 5 2.50 9.56 -27.09
CA ALA A 5 3.83 9.07 -27.49
C ALA A 5 4.15 7.63 -27.04
N ASP A 6 3.48 7.03 -26.04
CA ASP A 6 3.92 5.73 -25.45
C ASP A 6 2.77 4.81 -24.97
N GLY A 7 1.59 4.87 -25.60
CA GLY A 7 0.40 4.16 -25.09
C GLY A 7 -0.08 4.67 -23.73
N ARG A 8 0.31 5.91 -23.40
CA ARG A 8 0.00 6.62 -22.16
C ARG A 8 -1.35 7.34 -22.34
N LEU A 9 -2.40 6.82 -21.70
CA LEU A 9 -3.68 7.53 -21.60
C LEU A 9 -3.78 8.18 -20.23
N ASP A 10 -3.06 9.29 -20.05
CA ASP A 10 -3.15 10.12 -18.85
C ASP A 10 -4.36 11.04 -18.98
N VAL A 11 -5.51 10.58 -18.50
CA VAL A 11 -6.67 11.44 -18.30
C VAL A 11 -6.56 12.01 -16.90
N ALA A 12 -6.05 13.23 -16.80
CA ALA A 12 -6.23 14.05 -15.62
C ALA A 12 -7.55 14.81 -15.78
N VAL A 13 -8.58 14.42 -15.02
CA VAL A 13 -9.77 15.25 -14.86
C VAL A 13 -9.43 16.28 -13.77
N ASP A 14 -9.25 17.53 -14.18
CA ASP A 14 -9.07 18.69 -13.29
C ASP A 14 -10.42 19.43 -13.25
N GLU A 15 -11.20 19.23 -12.20
CA GLU A 15 -12.44 19.98 -11.99
C GLU A 15 -12.06 21.38 -11.44
N GLY A 16 -12.02 22.38 -12.33
CA GLY A 16 -11.84 23.80 -11.99
C GLY A 16 -13.06 24.43 -11.29
N PRO A 17 -12.93 25.63 -10.68
CA PRO A 17 -13.72 26.01 -9.51
C PRO A 17 -15.13 26.52 -9.83
N HIS A 18 -16.13 26.02 -9.08
CA HIS A 18 -17.40 26.71 -8.86
C HIS A 18 -17.54 27.11 -7.39
N ARG A 19 -17.14 28.36 -7.11
CA ARG A 19 -17.48 29.22 -5.96
C ARG A 19 -18.45 28.61 -4.92
N GLY A 20 -17.90 28.22 -3.76
CA GLY A 20 -18.66 28.00 -2.52
C GLY A 20 -18.54 26.59 -1.95
N ASP A 21 -17.80 26.49 -0.85
CA ASP A 21 -17.82 25.39 0.14
C ASP A 21 -17.04 24.09 -0.18
N GLN A 22 -15.77 24.10 0.26
CA GLN A 22 -14.85 22.97 0.49
C GLN A 22 -14.75 21.90 -0.61
N HIS A 23 -14.01 22.22 -1.68
CA HIS A 23 -13.64 21.25 -2.72
C HIS A 23 -12.32 20.53 -2.36
N VAL A 24 -12.39 19.22 -2.17
CA VAL A 24 -11.19 18.36 -2.16
C VAL A 24 -10.82 18.09 -3.62
N LEU A 25 -9.64 18.54 -4.03
CA LEU A 25 -9.12 18.36 -5.39
C LEU A 25 -8.81 16.86 -5.63
N PHE A 26 -9.70 16.13 -6.30
CA PHE A 26 -9.47 14.72 -6.67
C PHE A 26 -8.88 14.62 -8.07
N VAL A 27 -7.55 14.68 -8.17
CA VAL A 27 -6.87 14.41 -9.44
C VAL A 27 -6.83 12.90 -9.64
N VAL A 28 -7.59 12.38 -10.58
CA VAL A 28 -7.49 10.96 -11.01
C VAL A 28 -6.44 10.86 -12.11
N HIS A 29 -5.38 10.07 -11.93
CA HIS A 29 -4.51 9.65 -13.03
C HIS A 29 -4.74 8.19 -13.38
N LEU A 30 -5.04 7.93 -14.64
CA LEU A 30 -5.04 6.60 -15.23
C LEU A 30 -3.72 6.38 -15.98
N ALA A 31 -3.06 5.24 -15.80
CA ALA A 31 -2.13 4.77 -16.82
C ALA A 31 -2.21 3.27 -17.06
N ILE A 32 -2.14 2.90 -18.32
CA ILE A 32 -2.22 1.53 -18.83
C ILE A 32 -0.97 1.30 -19.67
N GLY A 33 -0.21 0.23 -19.47
CA GLY A 33 0.91 -0.10 -20.37
C GLY A 33 1.81 -1.23 -19.90
N LEU A 34 2.51 -1.88 -20.84
CA LEU A 34 3.35 -3.07 -20.59
C LEU A 34 4.71 -2.78 -19.90
N LEU A 35 4.97 -1.53 -19.50
CA LEU A 35 6.24 -1.08 -18.95
C LEU A 35 6.18 -0.84 -17.44
N THR A 36 7.35 -0.84 -16.80
CA THR A 36 7.50 -0.39 -15.42
C THR A 36 7.25 1.12 -15.32
N ARG A 37 6.28 1.53 -14.51
CA ARG A 37 5.91 2.94 -14.32
C ARG A 37 6.34 3.46 -12.96
N TRP A 38 6.83 4.70 -12.94
CA TRP A 38 7.23 5.43 -11.74
C TRP A 38 6.32 6.62 -11.50
N TRP A 39 5.77 6.72 -10.30
CA TRP A 39 4.82 7.74 -9.90
C TRP A 39 5.29 8.50 -8.68
N ARG A 40 5.34 9.83 -8.80
CA ARG A 40 5.64 10.79 -7.72
C ARG A 40 4.62 11.93 -7.73
N PRO A 41 3.37 11.68 -7.34
CA PRO A 41 2.40 12.75 -7.18
C PRO A 41 2.83 13.72 -6.08
N ALA A 42 2.74 15.00 -6.40
CA ALA A 42 3.09 16.12 -5.53
C ALA A 42 1.87 16.98 -5.15
N SER A 43 0.68 16.66 -5.63
CA SER A 43 -0.56 17.35 -5.24
C SER A 43 -1.26 16.59 -4.11
N PRO A 44 -1.80 17.28 -3.09
CA PRO A 44 -2.67 16.66 -2.10
C PRO A 44 -4.01 16.23 -2.73
N GLY A 45 -4.68 15.23 -2.16
CA GLY A 45 -5.99 14.77 -2.65
C GLY A 45 -5.94 13.88 -3.91
N PHE A 46 -4.77 13.31 -4.22
CA PHE A 46 -4.56 12.59 -5.47
C PHE A 46 -5.15 11.16 -5.43
N ALA A 47 -5.86 10.78 -6.48
CA ALA A 47 -6.34 9.42 -6.72
C ALA A 47 -5.66 8.81 -7.97
N ALA A 48 -5.29 7.54 -7.93
CA ALA A 48 -4.58 6.91 -9.04
C ALA A 48 -5.05 5.50 -9.37
N LEU A 49 -5.05 5.18 -10.66
CA LEU A 49 -5.23 3.83 -11.18
C LEU A 49 -4.09 3.49 -12.15
N ALA A 50 -3.34 2.43 -11.85
CA ALA A 50 -2.30 1.91 -12.72
C ALA A 50 -2.53 0.44 -13.08
N ILE A 51 -2.46 0.13 -14.37
CA ILE A 51 -2.44 -1.24 -14.90
C ILE A 51 -1.15 -1.42 -15.69
N ALA A 52 -0.19 -2.16 -15.14
CA ALA A 52 1.14 -2.27 -15.75
C ALA A 52 1.88 -3.56 -15.40
N THR A 53 3.03 -3.84 -16.02
CA THR A 53 3.90 -4.94 -15.56
C THR A 53 4.55 -4.62 -14.21
N GLY A 54 4.90 -3.36 -13.97
CA GLY A 54 5.40 -2.93 -12.67
C GLY A 54 4.98 -1.50 -12.30
N CYS A 55 4.69 -1.28 -11.02
CA CYS A 55 4.30 0.02 -10.49
C CYS A 55 5.20 0.41 -9.31
N TRP A 56 5.81 1.60 -9.40
CA TRP A 56 6.59 2.20 -8.33
C TRP A 56 5.96 3.52 -7.90
N TRP A 57 5.53 3.59 -6.64
CA TRP A 57 4.81 4.72 -6.09
C TRP A 57 5.58 5.35 -4.94
N ARG A 58 5.82 6.66 -5.03
CA ARG A 58 6.45 7.46 -3.98
C ARG A 58 5.74 8.82 -3.86
N PRO A 59 4.47 8.84 -3.42
CA PRO A 59 3.76 10.10 -3.19
C PRO A 59 4.45 10.91 -2.08
N ALA A 60 4.52 12.21 -2.32
CA ALA A 60 5.15 13.20 -1.43
C ALA A 60 4.15 14.22 -0.87
N SER A 61 2.86 13.99 -1.11
CA SER A 61 1.77 14.84 -0.61
C SER A 61 0.70 14.02 0.12
N PRO A 62 0.00 14.62 1.09
CA PRO A 62 -0.98 13.92 1.91
C PRO A 62 -2.28 13.63 1.15
N GLY A 63 -3.08 12.70 1.68
CA GLY A 63 -4.41 12.40 1.12
C GLY A 63 -4.33 11.71 -0.23
N PHE A 64 -3.51 10.67 -0.33
CA PHE A 64 -3.30 9.93 -1.56
C PHE A 64 -4.07 8.60 -1.53
N ALA A 65 -4.82 8.32 -2.58
CA ALA A 65 -5.49 7.05 -2.80
C ALA A 65 -4.98 6.40 -4.09
N ALA A 66 -4.68 5.09 -4.11
CA ALA A 66 -4.41 4.44 -5.38
C ALA A 66 -4.74 2.96 -5.47
N LEU A 67 -4.98 2.55 -6.70
CA LEU A 67 -5.20 1.19 -7.15
C LEU A 67 -4.12 0.81 -8.16
N ALA A 68 -3.41 -0.29 -7.91
CA ALA A 68 -2.44 -0.85 -8.84
C ALA A 68 -2.77 -2.31 -9.16
N ILE A 69 -2.82 -2.64 -10.45
CA ILE A 69 -2.93 -3.99 -10.97
C ILE A 69 -1.67 -4.26 -11.77
N ALA A 70 -0.76 -5.09 -11.26
CA ALA A 70 0.53 -5.30 -11.92
C ALA A 70 1.18 -6.65 -11.62
N THR A 71 2.25 -7.00 -12.33
CA THR A 71 3.08 -8.15 -11.92
C THR A 71 3.80 -7.83 -10.61
N GLY A 72 4.31 -6.60 -10.47
CA GLY A 72 4.99 -6.12 -9.26
C GLY A 72 4.57 -4.72 -8.84
N CYS A 73 4.32 -4.52 -7.54
CA CYS A 73 4.00 -3.22 -6.95
C CYS A 73 5.00 -2.85 -5.85
N TRP A 74 5.54 -1.64 -5.90
CA TRP A 74 6.39 -1.06 -4.86
C TRP A 74 5.85 0.27 -4.39
N TRP A 75 5.66 0.40 -3.08
CA TRP A 75 5.03 1.55 -2.46
C TRP A 75 5.92 2.13 -1.36
N ARG A 76 6.23 3.42 -1.48
CA ARG A 76 7.07 4.13 -0.52
C ARG A 76 6.53 5.53 -0.23
N PRO A 77 5.30 5.67 0.30
CA PRO A 77 4.73 6.97 0.62
C PRO A 77 5.57 7.67 1.70
N ALA A 78 5.79 8.97 1.50
CA ALA A 78 6.55 9.84 2.38
C ALA A 78 5.66 10.92 3.03
N SER A 79 4.34 10.76 2.95
CA SER A 79 3.36 11.70 3.48
C SER A 79 2.18 10.96 4.11
N PRO A 80 1.46 11.59 5.05
CA PRO A 80 0.38 10.94 5.77
C PRO A 80 -0.92 10.84 4.96
N GLY A 81 -1.86 10.02 5.43
CA GLY A 81 -3.18 9.89 4.80
C GLY A 81 -3.08 9.16 3.47
N PHE A 82 -2.44 8.01 3.48
CA PHE A 82 -2.25 7.20 2.29
C PHE A 82 -3.15 5.97 2.36
N THR A 83 -3.89 5.72 1.28
CA THR A 83 -4.72 4.53 1.10
C THR A 83 -4.32 3.85 -0.20
N ALA A 84 -4.04 2.54 -0.21
CA ALA A 84 -3.90 1.87 -1.49
C ALA A 84 -4.31 0.40 -1.52
N LEU A 85 -4.68 -0.01 -2.72
CA LEU A 85 -5.04 -1.36 -3.12
C LEU A 85 -4.05 -1.83 -4.18
N ALA A 86 -3.44 -3.00 -3.96
CA ALA A 86 -2.56 -3.63 -4.93
C ALA A 86 -3.03 -5.05 -5.23
N ILE A 87 -3.19 -5.36 -6.51
CA ILE A 87 -3.45 -6.71 -7.03
C ILE A 87 -2.24 -7.07 -7.89
N ALA A 88 -1.38 -7.97 -7.40
CA ALA A 88 -0.14 -8.27 -8.10
C ALA A 88 0.45 -9.65 -7.84
N THR A 89 1.44 -10.09 -8.62
CA THR A 89 2.22 -11.28 -8.21
C THR A 89 3.05 -10.98 -6.96
N GLY A 90 3.66 -9.79 -6.90
CA GLY A 90 4.46 -9.34 -5.77
C GLY A 90 4.13 -7.92 -5.32
N CYS A 91 3.97 -7.71 -4.01
CA CYS A 91 3.75 -6.40 -3.40
C CYS A 91 4.81 -6.09 -2.34
N TRP A 92 5.33 -4.87 -2.39
CA TRP A 92 6.30 -4.35 -1.42
C TRP A 92 5.89 -2.98 -0.91
N TRP A 93 5.86 -2.84 0.41
CA TRP A 93 5.38 -1.64 1.09
C TRP A 93 6.39 -1.15 2.12
N ARG A 94 6.80 0.11 1.99
CA ARG A 94 7.68 0.84 2.92
C ARG A 94 7.17 2.26 3.18
N PRO A 95 6.02 2.41 3.86
CA PRO A 95 5.57 3.74 4.27
C PRO A 95 6.53 4.33 5.31
N ALA A 96 6.86 5.60 5.10
CA ALA A 96 7.72 6.40 5.98
C ALA A 96 6.95 7.54 6.64
N SER A 97 5.61 7.46 6.66
CA SER A 97 4.73 8.45 7.28
C SER A 97 3.51 7.78 7.89
N PRO A 98 2.86 8.43 8.87
CA PRO A 98 1.74 7.84 9.59
C PRO A 98 0.42 7.91 8.83
N GLY A 99 -0.60 7.20 9.30
CA GLY A 99 -1.93 7.23 8.70
C GLY A 99 -1.97 6.52 7.35
N PHE A 100 -1.47 5.29 7.35
CA PHE A 100 -1.37 4.45 6.18
C PHE A 100 -2.36 3.29 6.29
N ALA A 101 -3.18 3.10 5.27
CA ALA A 101 -4.04 1.94 5.10
C ALA A 101 -3.73 1.26 3.78
N ALA A 102 -3.53 -0.07 3.77
CA ALA A 102 -3.46 -0.77 2.49
C ALA A 102 -3.98 -2.19 2.48
N LEU A 103 -4.41 -2.58 1.29
CA LEU A 103 -4.88 -3.91 0.94
C LEU A 103 -4.00 -4.46 -0.18
N ALA A 104 -3.47 -5.66 0.01
CA ALA A 104 -2.69 -6.36 -1.01
C ALA A 104 -3.28 -7.75 -1.26
N ILE A 105 -3.56 -8.04 -2.53
CA ILE A 105 -3.94 -9.37 -3.02
C ILE A 105 -2.81 -9.82 -3.93
N ALA A 106 -2.01 -10.80 -3.50
CA ALA A 106 -0.82 -11.18 -4.25
C ALA A 106 -0.35 -12.62 -4.05
N THR A 107 0.64 -13.07 -4.82
CA THR A 107 1.35 -14.31 -4.47
C THR A 107 2.28 -14.06 -3.28
N GLY A 108 2.98 -12.91 -3.27
CA GLY A 108 3.89 -12.53 -2.20
C GLY A 108 3.70 -11.08 -1.74
N CYS A 109 3.61 -10.87 -0.43
CA CYS A 109 3.49 -9.55 0.20
C CYS A 109 4.64 -9.29 1.18
N TRP A 110 5.27 -8.12 1.07
CA TRP A 110 6.33 -7.69 1.97
C TRP A 110 6.06 -6.30 2.54
N TRP A 111 6.07 -6.19 3.87
CA TRP A 111 5.67 -4.99 4.58
C TRP A 111 6.75 -4.55 5.56
N ARG A 112 7.19 -3.29 5.41
CA ARG A 112 8.17 -2.63 6.28
C ARG A 112 7.79 -1.18 6.56
N PRO A 113 6.71 -0.94 7.33
CA PRO A 113 6.41 0.39 7.81
C PRO A 113 7.49 0.88 8.78
N ALA A 114 7.90 2.12 8.59
CA ALA A 114 8.87 2.83 9.43
C ALA A 114 8.23 3.99 10.20
N SER A 115 6.89 4.02 10.27
CA SER A 115 6.12 5.06 10.95
C SER A 115 4.86 4.46 11.58
N PRO A 116 4.30 5.11 12.61
CA PRO A 116 3.14 4.60 13.35
C PRO A 116 1.82 4.80 12.60
N GLY A 117 0.74 4.22 13.10
CA GLY A 117 -0.60 4.41 12.52
C GLY A 117 -0.73 3.71 11.18
N PHE A 118 -0.33 2.45 11.15
CA PHE A 118 -0.35 1.61 9.96
C PHE A 118 -1.41 0.52 10.13
N ALA A 119 -2.30 0.41 9.16
CA ALA A 119 -3.26 -0.69 9.04
C ALA A 119 -3.04 -1.39 7.70
N ALA A 120 -2.94 -2.73 7.70
CA ALA A 120 -2.99 -3.43 6.43
C ALA A 120 -3.61 -4.82 6.46
N LEU A 121 -4.15 -5.18 5.30
CA LEU A 121 -4.70 -6.48 4.99
C LEU A 121 -3.92 -7.09 3.83
N ALA A 122 -3.45 -8.32 3.99
CA ALA A 122 -2.78 -9.08 2.94
C ALA A 122 -3.47 -10.42 2.73
N ILE A 123 -3.87 -10.68 1.48
CA ILE A 123 -4.38 -11.97 1.02
C ILE A 123 -3.33 -12.51 0.05
N ALA A 124 -2.55 -13.50 0.46
CA ALA A 124 -1.46 -13.98 -0.39
C ALA A 124 -1.03 -15.43 -0.16
N THR A 125 -0.21 -16.01 -1.03
CA THR A 125 0.45 -17.29 -0.70
C THR A 125 1.46 -17.10 0.44
N GLY A 126 2.25 -16.02 0.38
CA GLY A 126 3.27 -15.69 1.38
C GLY A 126 3.21 -14.25 1.84
N CYS A 127 3.22 -14.03 3.16
CA CYS A 127 3.24 -12.71 3.78
C CYS A 127 4.45 -12.55 4.69
N TRP A 128 5.13 -11.42 4.58
CA TRP A 128 6.28 -11.05 5.42
C TRP A 128 6.11 -9.64 5.99
N TRP A 129 6.24 -9.54 7.30
CA TRP A 129 5.99 -8.32 8.04
C TRP A 129 7.16 -7.98 8.97
N ARG A 130 7.68 -6.76 8.81
CA ARG A 130 8.79 -6.21 9.60
C ARG A 130 8.54 -4.74 9.94
N PRO A 131 7.51 -4.44 10.76
CA PRO A 131 7.27 -3.09 11.24
C PRO A 131 8.39 -2.64 12.19
N ALA A 132 8.82 -1.40 12.01
CA ALA A 132 9.88 -0.76 12.82
C ALA A 132 9.34 0.38 13.71
N SER A 133 8.03 0.51 13.83
CA SER A 133 7.36 1.55 14.62
C SER A 133 6.09 1.01 15.27
N PRO A 134 5.63 1.63 16.37
CA PRO A 134 4.43 1.20 17.09
C PRO A 134 3.13 1.58 16.36
N GLY A 135 1.98 1.14 16.88
CA GLY A 135 0.67 1.51 16.32
C GLY A 135 0.42 0.83 14.98
N PHE A 136 0.72 -0.46 14.93
CA PHE A 136 0.57 -1.28 13.74
C PHE A 136 -0.54 -2.31 13.97
N ALA A 137 -1.49 -2.35 13.03
CA ALA A 137 -2.51 -3.38 12.95
C ALA A 137 -2.40 -4.10 11.61
N ALA A 138 -2.33 -5.43 11.61
CA ALA A 138 -2.47 -6.16 10.35
C ALA A 138 -3.20 -7.50 10.43
N LEU A 139 -3.83 -7.80 9.31
CA LEU A 139 -4.49 -9.07 9.03
C LEU A 139 -3.81 -9.72 7.82
N ALA A 140 -3.43 -10.98 7.98
CA ALA A 140 -2.88 -11.78 6.89
C ALA A 140 -3.72 -13.05 6.71
N ILE A 141 -4.19 -13.28 5.49
CA ILE A 141 -4.83 -14.53 5.06
C ILE A 141 -3.88 -15.15 4.05
N ALA A 142 -3.17 -16.22 4.42
CA ALA A 142 -2.13 -16.77 3.57
C ALA A 142 -1.81 -18.24 3.78
N THR A 143 -1.06 -18.86 2.87
CA THR A 143 -0.47 -20.18 3.15
C THR A 143 0.64 -20.06 4.20
N GLY A 144 1.50 -19.04 4.09
CA GLY A 144 2.60 -18.81 5.00
C GLY A 144 2.70 -17.35 5.46
N CYS A 145 2.82 -17.13 6.76
CA CYS A 145 3.05 -15.81 7.35
C CYS A 145 4.34 -15.77 8.17
N TRP A 146 5.12 -14.71 7.98
CA TRP A 146 6.32 -14.40 8.75
C TRP A 146 6.25 -13.01 9.35
N TRP A 147 6.44 -12.92 10.65
CA TRP A 147 6.30 -11.68 11.41
C TRP A 147 7.53 -11.43 12.27
N ARG A 148 8.11 -10.24 12.14
CA ARG A 148 9.26 -9.82 12.94
C ARG A 148 9.15 -8.33 13.30
N PRO A 149 8.22 -7.96 14.21
CA PRO A 149 8.09 -6.60 14.69
C PRO A 149 9.30 -6.20 15.53
N ALA A 150 9.78 -4.97 15.33
CA ALA A 150 10.92 -4.39 16.04
C ALA A 150 10.51 -3.32 17.08
N SER A 151 9.21 -3.10 17.28
CA SER A 151 8.68 -2.10 18.20
C SER A 151 7.41 -2.63 18.89
N PRO A 152 7.07 -2.12 20.10
CA PRO A 152 5.84 -2.45 20.82
C PRO A 152 4.60 -1.88 20.11
N GLY A 153 3.39 -2.18 20.60
CA GLY A 153 2.14 -1.61 20.08
C GLY A 153 1.73 -2.21 18.74
N PHE A 154 1.96 -3.51 18.60
CA PHE A 154 1.64 -4.26 17.41
C PHE A 154 0.47 -5.21 17.70
N ALA A 155 -0.54 -5.19 16.84
CA ALA A 155 -1.62 -6.17 16.80
C ALA A 155 -1.60 -6.87 15.45
N ALA A 156 -1.58 -8.21 15.43
CA ALA A 156 -1.86 -8.93 14.20
C ALA A 156 -2.69 -10.19 14.35
N LEU A 157 -3.42 -10.46 13.28
CA LEU A 157 -4.19 -11.66 13.07
C LEU A 157 -3.67 -12.35 11.81
N ALA A 158 -3.38 -13.64 11.91
CA ALA A 158 -3.00 -14.47 10.78
C ALA A 158 -3.97 -15.65 10.66
N ILE A 159 -4.51 -15.87 9.46
CA ILE A 159 -5.29 -17.05 9.09
C ILE A 159 -4.44 -17.78 8.05
N ALA A 160 -3.76 -18.86 8.46
CA ALA A 160 -2.80 -19.51 7.60
C ALA A 160 -2.47 -20.96 7.98
N THR A 161 -2.05 -21.76 7.00
CA THR A 161 -1.45 -23.08 7.24
C THR A 161 -0.17 -23.01 8.09
N GLY A 162 0.64 -21.95 7.95
CA GLY A 162 1.87 -21.78 8.70
C GLY A 162 2.14 -20.34 9.12
N CYS A 163 2.46 -20.13 10.41
CA CYS A 163 2.79 -18.82 10.97
C CYS A 163 4.09 -18.86 11.77
N TRP A 164 4.97 -17.88 11.53
CA TRP A 164 6.23 -17.71 12.25
C TRP A 164 6.30 -16.32 12.89
N TRP A 165 6.57 -16.28 14.19
CA TRP A 165 6.65 -15.04 14.97
C TRP A 165 8.04 -14.88 15.60
N ARG A 166 8.68 -13.73 15.38
CA ARG A 166 9.93 -13.31 16.02
C ARG A 166 9.85 -11.84 16.46
N PRO A 167 9.07 -11.49 17.49
CA PRO A 167 9.07 -10.15 18.05
C PRO A 167 10.44 -9.82 18.67
N ALA A 168 10.97 -8.63 18.42
CA ALA A 168 12.19 -8.14 19.05
C ALA A 168 11.92 -7.22 20.26
N SER A 169 10.64 -6.95 20.56
CA SER A 169 10.22 -6.10 21.69
C SER A 169 8.93 -6.64 22.32
N PRO A 170 8.70 -6.40 23.63
CA PRO A 170 7.44 -6.70 24.30
C PRO A 170 6.30 -5.79 23.81
N GLY A 171 5.04 -6.05 24.23
CA GLY A 171 3.88 -5.23 23.84
C GLY A 171 3.32 -5.59 22.46
N PHE A 172 3.35 -6.87 22.14
CA PHE A 172 2.87 -7.44 20.90
C PHE A 172 1.69 -8.37 21.20
N THR A 173 0.60 -8.21 20.45
CA THR A 173 -0.56 -9.09 20.50
C THR A 173 -0.67 -9.77 19.15
N ALA A 174 -0.64 -11.11 19.13
CA ALA A 174 -0.97 -11.84 17.92
C ALA A 174 -1.85 -13.04 18.17
N LEU A 175 -2.68 -13.30 17.17
CA LEU A 175 -3.50 -14.46 17.03
C LEU A 175 -3.21 -15.14 15.69
N ALA A 176 -3.01 -16.45 15.73
CA ALA A 176 -2.88 -17.28 14.54
C ALA A 176 -3.97 -18.33 14.53
N ILE A 177 -4.76 -18.36 13.46
CA ILE A 177 -5.79 -19.37 13.19
C ILE A 177 -5.21 -20.29 12.12
N ALA A 178 -4.93 -21.53 12.51
CA ALA A 178 -4.44 -22.54 11.59
C ALA A 178 -5.59 -23.09 10.75
N THR A 179 -5.46 -23.03 9.43
CA THR A 179 -6.38 -23.66 8.48
C THR A 179 -5.66 -24.88 7.90
N GLY A 180 -5.84 -26.06 8.50
CA GLY A 180 -5.25 -27.33 8.08
C GLY A 180 -6.25 -28.19 7.34
#